data_AF-A0A5N8UDU2-F1
#
_entry.id   AF-A0A5N8UDU2-F1
#
_cell.length_a   1.000
_cell.length_b   1.000
_cell.length_c   1.000
_cell.angle_alpha   90.00
_cell.angle_beta   90.00
_cell.angle_gamma   90.00
#
_symmetry.space_group_name_H-M   'P 1'
#
loop_
_entity.id
_entity.type
_entity.pdbx_description
1 polymer ?
#
loop_
_entity_poly.entity_id
_entity_poly.type
_entity_poly.pdbx_seq_one_letter_code
_entity_poly.pdbx_strand_id
1 'polypeptide(L)'
;MKYSLLSATLLIGFVHTVSAHSTASHSTAANLSTASQSTQIQPALSVEQPDKIQQVCDGISPSQLSATYVIFKGDDSSKLGHELQLTRYQDTVIYQRSPQTFEAWQRNGEYVRYFPMDKRSVSYRTGDLLSLNISYDLEQVFHLVSPEVRSELKQADDIDHTCLTVESFSGEQGGQEVSLQWATSLELPYRLTMGRGEQRLTYQLSEVKSVTPADFKILTAGYKDIDFADVGDSESDPFIAKMITQGFIQHGSSGFYTSDGQQMPGSSHNNHSH
;
A
#
# COMPACT_ATOMS: atom_id res chain seq x y z
N MET A 1 43.98 -44.55 -17.88
CA MET A 1 44.40 -43.27 -17.27
C MET A 1 43.29 -42.26 -17.63
N LYS A 2 42.24 -41.99 -16.82
CA LYS A 2 42.14 -41.23 -15.54
C LYS A 2 42.95 -39.93 -15.64
N TYR A 3 42.39 -38.70 -15.60
CA TYR A 3 41.48 -38.02 -14.65
C TYR A 3 40.52 -37.07 -15.43
N SER A 4 39.24 -36.77 -15.16
CA SER A 4 38.42 -36.42 -13.97
C SER A 4 38.87 -35.18 -13.19
N LEU A 5 38.19 -34.05 -13.40
CA LEU A 5 38.13 -32.94 -12.45
C LEU A 5 36.66 -32.52 -12.25
N LEU A 6 36.23 -32.68 -11.01
CA LEU A 6 34.94 -32.28 -10.45
C LEU A 6 34.88 -30.76 -10.28
N SER A 7 33.74 -30.16 -10.61
CA SER A 7 33.34 -28.86 -10.03
C SER A 7 32.63 -29.11 -8.70
N ALA A 8 33.21 -28.53 -7.65
CA ALA A 8 32.74 -28.58 -6.29
C ALA A 8 31.54 -27.64 -6.07
N THR A 9 30.57 -28.17 -5.34
CA THR A 9 29.43 -27.51 -4.73
C THR A 9 29.90 -26.46 -3.72
N LEU A 10 29.43 -25.21 -3.83
CA LEU A 10 29.57 -24.22 -2.79
C LEU A 10 28.25 -24.10 -2.01
N LEU A 11 28.24 -24.72 -0.84
CA LEU A 11 27.32 -24.41 0.26
C LEU A 11 27.66 -23.00 0.79
N ILE A 12 26.69 -22.09 0.79
CA ILE A 12 26.79 -20.83 1.54
C ILE A 12 25.81 -20.93 2.71
N GLY A 13 26.38 -20.75 3.90
CA GLY A 13 25.77 -21.03 5.18
C GLY A 13 24.73 -20.02 5.62
N PHE A 14 23.84 -20.53 6.47
CA PHE A 14 22.94 -19.77 7.32
C PHE A 14 23.76 -18.94 8.32
N VAL A 15 23.58 -17.62 8.30
CA VAL A 15 23.95 -16.76 9.44
C VAL A 15 22.71 -16.63 10.32
N HIS A 16 22.78 -17.26 11.49
CA HIS A 16 21.86 -17.04 12.60
C HIS A 16 22.12 -15.66 13.21
N THR A 17 21.10 -14.81 13.30
CA THR A 17 21.10 -13.66 14.20
C THR A 17 20.19 -13.91 15.40
N VAL A 18 20.88 -14.01 16.52
CA VAL A 18 20.53 -14.00 17.95
C VAL A 18 19.15 -13.40 18.31
N SER A 19 18.29 -14.20 18.95
CA SER A 19 17.16 -13.74 19.75
C SER A 19 17.60 -13.53 21.20
N ALA A 20 17.46 -12.31 21.72
CA ALA A 20 17.68 -12.01 23.13
C ALA A 20 16.55 -12.60 23.99
N HIS A 21 16.92 -13.47 24.93
CA HIS A 21 16.06 -13.99 25.98
C HIS A 21 15.83 -12.93 27.07
N SER A 22 14.58 -12.74 27.47
CA SER A 22 14.24 -12.19 28.79
C SER A 22 13.76 -13.32 29.69
N THR A 23 14.50 -13.55 30.76
CA THR A 23 14.22 -14.51 31.82
C THR A 23 13.16 -13.95 32.77
N ALA A 24 12.10 -14.71 33.01
CA ALA A 24 11.32 -14.63 34.24
C ALA A 24 11.03 -16.06 34.74
N SER A 25 11.46 -16.32 35.96
CA SER A 25 11.52 -17.62 36.62
C SER A 25 10.22 -18.01 37.33
N HIS A 26 9.84 -19.27 37.10
CA HIS A 26 9.14 -20.25 37.96
C HIS A 26 8.11 -19.85 39.01
N SER A 27 6.94 -20.49 38.92
CA SER A 27 6.29 -21.19 40.04
C SER A 27 5.47 -22.37 39.52
N THR A 28 5.39 -23.43 40.32
CA THR A 28 5.08 -24.82 39.95
C THR A 28 3.64 -25.23 40.30
N ALA A 29 3.13 -26.20 39.53
CA ALA A 29 2.33 -27.37 39.94
C ALA A 29 0.78 -27.35 39.92
N ALA A 30 0.29 -28.49 39.39
CA ALA A 30 -0.90 -29.29 39.77
C ALA A 30 -2.22 -29.13 38.99
N ASN A 31 -2.39 -30.05 38.02
CA ASN A 31 -3.45 -31.06 37.86
C ASN A 31 -4.97 -30.75 37.97
N LEU A 32 -5.66 -31.37 37.01
CA LEU A 32 -6.99 -32.02 37.02
C LEU A 32 -8.24 -31.29 36.44
N SER A 33 -8.78 -31.96 35.42
CA SER A 33 -10.20 -32.27 35.14
C SER A 33 -11.20 -31.22 34.64
N THR A 34 -11.70 -31.52 33.43
CA THR A 34 -13.11 -31.45 32.95
C THR A 34 -13.92 -30.17 33.14
N ALA A 35 -14.33 -29.55 32.04
CA ALA A 35 -15.75 -29.27 31.74
C ALA A 35 -15.92 -28.80 30.29
N SER A 36 -16.90 -29.41 29.62
CA SER A 36 -17.46 -29.02 28.33
C SER A 36 -18.30 -27.73 28.43
N GLN A 37 -18.67 -27.19 27.25
CA GLN A 37 -19.63 -26.10 26.96
C GLN A 37 -18.96 -24.71 26.90
N SER A 38 -19.22 -23.84 25.93
CA SER A 38 -20.28 -23.77 24.92
C SER A 38 -19.90 -22.70 23.90
N THR A 39 -20.16 -23.02 22.63
CA THR A 39 -20.61 -22.16 21.54
C THR A 39 -20.65 -20.64 21.77
N GLN A 40 -19.69 -19.92 21.20
CA GLN A 40 -19.95 -18.61 20.61
C GLN A 40 -19.47 -18.64 19.16
N ILE A 41 -20.43 -18.90 18.28
CA ILE A 41 -20.30 -18.72 16.84
C ILE A 41 -20.10 -17.23 16.63
N GLN A 42 -18.87 -16.84 16.31
CA GLN A 42 -18.61 -15.52 15.72
C GLN A 42 -19.41 -15.44 14.41
N PRO A 43 -20.10 -14.32 14.13
CA PRO A 43 -20.76 -14.16 12.85
C PRO A 43 -19.70 -14.24 11.76
N ALA A 44 -19.86 -15.21 10.85
CA ALA A 44 -19.14 -15.22 9.60
C ALA A 44 -19.35 -13.85 8.93
N LEU A 45 -18.25 -13.14 8.62
CA LEU A 45 -18.30 -12.03 7.68
C LEU A 45 -18.86 -12.60 6.38
N SER A 46 -20.15 -12.35 6.15
CA SER A 46 -20.76 -12.56 4.85
C SER A 46 -20.20 -11.45 3.97
N VAL A 47 -19.34 -11.84 3.03
CA VAL A 47 -18.92 -10.99 1.92
C VAL A 47 -20.15 -10.82 1.03
N GLU A 48 -20.92 -9.75 1.26
CA GLU A 48 -21.85 -9.26 0.24
C GLU A 48 -21.02 -8.71 -0.92
N GLN A 49 -21.01 -9.49 -2.02
CA GLN A 49 -20.62 -9.13 -3.38
C GLN A 49 -21.45 -7.93 -3.91
N PRO A 50 -21.16 -7.44 -5.12
CA PRO A 50 -20.62 -6.13 -5.50
C PRO A 50 -21.65 -4.95 -5.51
N ASP A 51 -22.68 -4.96 -4.67
CA ASP A 51 -23.82 -4.01 -4.78
C ASP A 51 -23.55 -2.58 -4.26
N LYS A 52 -22.40 -2.30 -3.64
CA LYS A 52 -22.09 -0.94 -3.13
C LYS A 52 -21.62 0.07 -4.18
N ILE A 53 -21.25 -0.38 -5.38
CA ILE A 53 -20.85 0.53 -6.48
C ILE A 53 -22.10 1.08 -7.21
N GLN A 54 -23.28 0.50 -6.97
CA GLN A 54 -24.51 0.76 -7.73
C GLN A 54 -25.09 2.18 -7.56
N GLN A 55 -24.64 2.97 -6.57
CA GLN A 55 -25.35 4.19 -6.16
C GLN A 55 -24.54 5.49 -6.27
N VAL A 56 -23.32 5.49 -6.82
CA VAL A 56 -22.45 6.68 -6.74
C VAL A 56 -21.59 6.93 -7.99
N CYS A 57 -22.18 6.96 -9.20
CA CYS A 57 -21.43 7.38 -10.40
C CYS A 57 -21.77 8.78 -10.90
N ASP A 58 -22.98 9.28 -10.62
CA ASP A 58 -23.39 10.59 -11.14
C ASP A 58 -22.84 11.72 -10.26
N GLY A 59 -22.00 12.57 -10.86
CA GLY A 59 -21.54 13.82 -10.24
C GLY A 59 -20.35 13.71 -9.30
N ILE A 60 -19.62 12.58 -9.30
CA ILE A 60 -18.31 12.51 -8.62
C ILE A 60 -17.26 13.23 -9.47
N SER A 61 -16.54 14.18 -8.87
CA SER A 61 -15.38 14.78 -9.50
C SER A 61 -14.14 13.88 -9.35
N PRO A 62 -13.37 13.58 -10.41
CA PRO A 62 -12.15 12.78 -10.33
C PRO A 62 -11.06 13.41 -9.45
N SER A 63 -11.14 14.73 -9.18
CA SER A 63 -10.25 15.47 -8.28
C SER A 63 -10.78 15.62 -6.85
N GLN A 64 -12.01 15.17 -6.55
CA GLN A 64 -12.63 15.29 -5.23
C GLN A 64 -13.43 14.02 -4.90
N LEU A 65 -12.69 12.94 -4.64
CA LEU A 65 -13.28 11.63 -4.37
C LEU A 65 -12.49 10.85 -3.33
N SER A 66 -13.15 9.87 -2.72
CA SER A 66 -12.55 8.84 -1.89
C SER A 66 -12.92 7.50 -2.51
N ALA A 67 -11.91 6.74 -2.94
CA ALA A 67 -12.02 5.41 -3.52
C ALA A 67 -11.49 4.37 -2.52
N THR A 68 -12.29 3.34 -2.24
CA THR A 68 -11.88 2.21 -1.39
C THR A 68 -11.57 1.02 -2.29
N TYR A 69 -10.41 0.40 -2.06
CA TYR A 69 -9.92 -0.78 -2.74
C TYR A 69 -9.79 -1.95 -1.79
N VAL A 70 -10.21 -3.13 -2.23
CA VAL A 70 -9.85 -4.40 -1.60
C VAL A 70 -8.69 -5.00 -2.39
N ILE A 71 -7.62 -5.35 -1.69
CA ILE A 71 -6.38 -5.88 -2.24
C ILE A 71 -6.23 -7.34 -1.81
N PHE A 72 -6.16 -8.27 -2.76
CA PHE A 72 -6.04 -9.69 -2.47
C PHE A 72 -5.07 -10.41 -3.43
N LYS A 73 -4.58 -11.58 -3.02
CA LYS A 73 -3.70 -12.43 -3.83
C LYS A 73 -4.48 -13.51 -4.57
N GLY A 74 -4.14 -13.72 -5.84
CA GLY A 74 -4.81 -14.66 -6.74
C GLY A 74 -6.18 -14.16 -7.21
N ASP A 75 -7.06 -15.09 -7.56
CA ASP A 75 -8.43 -14.80 -8.06
C ASP A 75 -9.48 -14.64 -6.97
N ASP A 76 -9.16 -15.05 -5.76
CA ASP A 76 -10.14 -15.24 -4.71
C ASP A 76 -10.22 -14.01 -3.80
N SER A 77 -11.21 -13.17 -4.05
CA SER A 77 -11.52 -11.99 -3.23
C SER A 77 -12.00 -12.35 -1.82
N SER A 78 -12.26 -13.63 -1.52
CA SER A 78 -12.66 -14.09 -0.18
C SER A 78 -11.48 -14.42 0.74
N LYS A 79 -10.25 -14.50 0.21
CA LYS A 79 -9.03 -14.61 1.03
C LYS A 79 -8.76 -13.27 1.72
N LEU A 80 -8.11 -13.31 2.88
CA LEU A 80 -7.70 -12.13 3.69
C LEU A 80 -7.16 -11.01 2.79
N GLY A 81 -8.02 -10.04 2.50
CA GLY A 81 -7.70 -8.86 1.72
C GLY A 81 -7.28 -7.72 2.63
N HIS A 82 -6.42 -6.84 2.11
CA HIS A 82 -6.11 -5.56 2.74
C HIS A 82 -6.98 -4.48 2.13
N GLU A 83 -7.42 -3.52 2.93
CA GLU A 83 -8.12 -2.34 2.43
C GLU A 83 -7.11 -1.21 2.15
N LEU A 84 -7.34 -0.49 1.06
CA LEU A 84 -6.70 0.78 0.78
C LEU A 84 -7.77 1.82 0.48
N GLN A 85 -7.80 2.90 1.24
CA GLN A 85 -8.57 4.09 0.89
C GLN A 85 -7.65 5.14 0.25
N LEU A 86 -8.01 5.57 -0.96
CA LEU A 86 -7.36 6.63 -1.73
C LEU A 86 -8.30 7.83 -1.79
N THR A 87 -7.92 8.93 -1.16
CA THR A 87 -8.71 10.16 -1.11
C THR A 87 -8.03 11.26 -1.92
N ARG A 88 -8.62 11.68 -3.04
CA ARG A 88 -8.19 12.86 -3.79
C ARG A 88 -9.00 14.08 -3.38
N TYR A 89 -8.30 15.18 -3.17
CA TYR A 89 -8.91 16.49 -3.00
C TYR A 89 -8.01 17.55 -3.62
N GLN A 90 -8.44 18.10 -4.75
CA GLN A 90 -7.71 19.08 -5.55
C GLN A 90 -6.32 18.54 -5.93
N ASP A 91 -5.26 19.13 -5.38
CA ASP A 91 -3.87 18.81 -5.68
C ASP A 91 -3.23 17.90 -4.63
N THR A 92 -4.04 17.22 -3.80
CA THR A 92 -3.57 16.28 -2.79
C THR A 92 -4.24 14.92 -2.97
N VAL A 93 -3.45 13.85 -2.83
CA VAL A 93 -3.94 12.48 -2.68
C VAL A 93 -3.48 11.89 -1.35
N ILE A 94 -4.39 11.23 -0.64
CA ILE A 94 -4.15 10.57 0.65
C ILE A 94 -4.29 9.07 0.49
N TYR A 95 -3.33 8.31 1.00
CA TYR A 95 -3.32 6.85 1.08
C TYR A 95 -3.49 6.39 2.52
N GLN A 96 -4.60 5.73 2.83
CA GLN A 96 -4.89 5.11 4.13
C GLN A 96 -4.90 3.59 3.99
N ARG A 97 -3.85 2.94 4.48
CA ARG A 97 -3.70 1.47 4.52
C ARG A 97 -3.86 0.89 5.93
N SER A 98 -3.72 1.73 6.94
CA SER A 98 -3.73 1.35 8.33
C SER A 98 -4.27 2.50 9.19
N PRO A 99 -4.85 2.24 10.36
CA PRO A 99 -5.21 3.29 11.31
C PRO A 99 -3.99 3.87 12.05
N GLN A 100 -2.82 3.23 12.00
CA GLN A 100 -1.61 3.69 12.71
C GLN A 100 -0.92 4.84 12.00
N THR A 101 -0.87 4.80 10.67
CA THR A 101 -0.25 5.82 9.83
C THR A 101 -0.98 5.93 8.50
N PHE A 102 -0.96 7.13 7.92
CA PHE A 102 -1.38 7.38 6.54
C PHE A 102 -0.52 8.45 5.90
N GLU A 103 -0.62 8.55 4.58
CA GLU A 103 0.30 9.33 3.75
C GLU A 103 -0.48 10.29 2.87
N ALA A 104 0.02 11.52 2.70
CA ALA A 104 -0.51 12.49 1.77
C ALA A 104 0.58 12.94 0.79
N TRP A 105 0.23 13.05 -0.48
CA TRP A 105 1.09 13.52 -1.55
C TRP A 105 0.44 14.71 -2.23
N GLN A 106 1.22 15.75 -2.46
CA GLN A 106 0.79 16.93 -3.20
C GLN A 106 1.32 16.90 -4.64
N ARG A 107 0.63 17.55 -5.58
CA ARG A 107 1.09 17.65 -6.99
C ARG A 107 2.44 18.36 -7.17
N ASN A 108 2.92 19.10 -6.19
CA ASN A 108 4.26 19.69 -6.21
C ASN A 108 5.36 18.71 -5.77
N GLY A 109 5.01 17.47 -5.41
CA GLY A 109 5.94 16.44 -4.95
C GLY A 109 6.27 16.50 -3.46
N GLU A 110 5.56 17.33 -2.68
CA GLU A 110 5.64 17.28 -1.22
C GLU A 110 4.86 16.09 -0.66
N TYR A 111 5.38 15.55 0.43
CA TYR A 111 4.87 14.35 1.07
C TYR A 111 4.69 14.60 2.57
N VAL A 112 3.58 14.13 3.14
CA VAL A 112 3.32 14.21 4.57
C VAL A 112 2.92 12.84 5.08
N ARG A 113 3.61 12.37 6.13
CA ARG A 113 3.23 11.16 6.85
C ARG A 113 2.53 11.54 8.16
N TYR A 114 1.34 11.01 8.38
CA TYR A 114 0.51 11.29 9.54
C TYR A 114 0.51 10.13 10.53
N PHE A 115 0.48 10.46 11.81
CA PHE A 115 0.49 9.54 12.95
C PHE A 115 -0.72 9.83 13.85
N PRO A 116 -1.92 9.31 13.53
CA PRO A 116 -3.16 9.56 14.27
C PRO A 116 -3.05 9.37 15.78
N MET A 117 -2.38 8.30 16.23
CA MET A 117 -2.28 7.97 17.65
C MET A 117 -1.45 8.98 18.44
N ASP A 118 -0.46 9.59 17.79
CA ASP A 118 0.44 10.57 18.42
C ASP A 118 -0.01 12.02 18.13
N LYS A 119 -1.00 12.22 17.23
CA LYS A 119 -1.42 13.53 16.69
C LYS A 119 -0.25 14.33 16.12
N ARG A 120 0.64 13.64 15.41
CA ARG A 120 1.82 14.21 14.76
C ARG A 120 1.77 13.97 13.26
N SER A 121 2.41 14.86 12.52
CA SER A 121 2.73 14.66 11.11
C SER A 121 4.19 15.01 10.88
N VAL A 122 4.80 14.39 9.87
CA VAL A 122 6.14 14.71 9.39
C VAL A 122 6.01 15.10 7.94
N SER A 123 6.43 16.32 7.60
CA SER A 123 6.43 16.86 6.25
C SER A 123 7.80 16.67 5.61
N TYR A 124 7.81 16.29 4.34
CA TYR A 124 9.00 16.05 3.54
C TYR A 124 8.91 16.89 2.27
N ARG A 125 9.96 17.67 2.02
CA ARG A 125 10.17 18.36 0.74
C ARG A 125 10.70 17.37 -0.28
N THR A 126 10.60 17.73 -1.56
CA THR A 126 11.19 16.94 -2.65
C THR A 126 12.68 16.69 -2.45
N GLY A 127 13.42 17.67 -1.92
CA GLY A 127 14.85 17.53 -1.59
C GLY A 127 15.13 16.49 -0.49
N ASP A 128 14.23 16.35 0.47
CA ASP A 128 14.35 15.36 1.55
C ASP A 128 14.13 13.95 1.00
N LEU A 129 13.12 13.78 0.15
CA LEU A 129 12.84 12.51 -0.53
C LEU A 129 14.03 12.05 -1.38
N LEU A 130 14.63 12.97 -2.14
CA LEU A 130 15.84 12.70 -2.92
C LEU A 130 17.02 12.29 -2.02
N SER A 131 17.22 12.98 -0.90
CA SER A 131 18.30 12.67 0.06
C SER A 131 18.11 11.31 0.74
N LEU A 132 16.85 10.87 0.88
CA LEU A 132 16.48 9.53 1.34
C LEU A 132 16.51 8.47 0.24
N ASN A 133 16.93 8.82 -0.98
CA ASN A 133 16.93 7.96 -2.16
C ASN A 133 15.53 7.39 -2.49
N ILE A 134 14.50 8.21 -2.25
CA ILE A 134 13.11 7.90 -2.55
C ILE A 134 12.79 8.50 -3.92
N SER A 135 12.53 7.63 -4.89
CA SER A 135 12.01 7.99 -6.20
C SER A 135 10.53 7.62 -6.29
N TYR A 136 9.74 8.46 -6.95
CA TYR A 136 8.31 8.26 -7.15
C TYR A 136 7.88 8.77 -8.53
N ASP A 137 6.86 8.12 -9.10
CA ASP A 137 6.08 8.65 -10.21
C ASP A 137 4.83 9.32 -9.63
N LEU A 138 4.74 10.64 -9.79
CA LEU A 138 3.65 11.42 -9.21
C LEU A 138 2.31 11.12 -9.89
N GLU A 139 2.32 10.86 -11.19
CA GLU A 139 1.10 10.49 -11.91
C GLU A 139 0.61 9.13 -11.41
N GLN A 140 1.52 8.17 -11.22
CA GLN A 140 1.18 6.90 -10.59
C GLN A 140 0.61 7.07 -9.17
N VAL A 141 1.19 7.96 -8.35
CA VAL A 141 0.70 8.26 -7.00
C VAL A 141 -0.70 8.89 -7.03
N PHE A 142 -1.00 9.76 -7.99
CA PHE A 142 -2.35 10.31 -8.09
C PHE A 142 -3.33 9.27 -8.63
N HIS A 143 -2.90 8.41 -9.56
CA HIS A 143 -3.74 7.52 -10.34
C HIS A 143 -3.78 6.06 -9.89
N LEU A 144 -3.10 5.71 -8.80
CA LEU A 144 -2.81 4.35 -8.33
C LEU A 144 -1.93 3.53 -9.29
N VAL A 145 -2.12 3.70 -10.60
CA VAL A 145 -1.27 3.21 -11.69
C VAL A 145 -0.98 4.39 -12.62
N SER A 146 0.23 4.47 -13.17
CA SER A 146 0.57 5.55 -14.09
C SER A 146 -0.36 5.50 -15.32
N PRO A 147 -1.01 6.60 -15.71
CA PRO A 147 -1.87 6.62 -16.89
C PRO A 147 -1.15 6.21 -18.18
N GLU A 148 0.18 6.37 -18.23
CA GLU A 148 1.05 5.96 -19.34
C GLU A 148 1.02 4.45 -19.58
N VAL A 149 0.78 3.64 -18.54
CA VAL A 149 0.64 2.18 -18.66
C VAL A 149 -0.42 1.80 -19.69
N ARG A 150 -1.50 2.60 -19.82
CA ARG A 150 -2.55 2.36 -20.82
C ARG A 150 -2.02 2.39 -22.26
N SER A 151 -0.99 3.20 -22.53
CA SER A 151 -0.37 3.32 -23.86
C SER A 151 0.57 2.15 -24.18
N GLU A 152 1.08 1.47 -23.15
CA GLU A 152 1.99 0.32 -23.30
C GLU A 152 1.24 -1.01 -23.41
N LEU A 153 -0.01 -1.05 -22.93
CA LEU A 153 -0.86 -2.23 -22.95
C LEU A 153 -1.75 -2.29 -24.19
N LYS A 154 -2.16 -3.50 -24.57
CA LYS A 154 -3.12 -3.70 -25.65
C LYS A 154 -4.52 -3.44 -25.11
N GLN A 155 -5.24 -2.54 -25.77
CA GLN A 155 -6.66 -2.34 -25.51
C GLN A 155 -7.42 -3.63 -25.86
N ALA A 156 -8.29 -4.04 -24.94
CA ALA A 156 -9.26 -5.11 -25.10
C ALA A 156 -10.67 -4.50 -25.20
N ASP A 157 -11.68 -5.34 -25.38
CA ASP A 157 -13.06 -4.87 -25.47
C ASP A 157 -13.49 -4.12 -24.20
N ASP A 158 -14.21 -3.02 -24.40
CA ASP A 158 -14.76 -2.21 -23.32
C ASP A 158 -15.87 -3.01 -22.60
N ILE A 159 -15.92 -2.88 -21.28
CA ILE A 159 -16.94 -3.52 -20.45
C ILE A 159 -17.72 -2.41 -19.76
N ASP A 160 -19.00 -2.29 -20.07
CA ASP A 160 -19.88 -1.40 -19.33
C ASP A 160 -20.14 -2.00 -17.93
N HIS A 161 -19.61 -1.36 -16.90
CA HIS A 161 -19.88 -1.70 -15.50
C HIS A 161 -20.80 -0.64 -14.89
N THR A 162 -22.03 -1.06 -14.54
CA THR A 162 -23.06 -0.32 -13.77
C THR A 162 -23.40 1.10 -14.29
N CYS A 163 -22.47 2.04 -14.15
CA CYS A 163 -22.56 3.45 -14.50
C CYS A 163 -21.19 4.10 -14.84
N LEU A 164 -20.14 3.30 -14.98
CA LEU A 164 -18.80 3.72 -15.37
C LEU A 164 -18.48 3.18 -16.76
N THR A 165 -17.92 4.03 -17.62
CA THR A 165 -17.22 3.58 -18.83
C THR A 165 -15.88 3.01 -18.41
N VAL A 166 -15.69 1.70 -18.62
CA VAL A 166 -14.48 0.99 -18.24
C VAL A 166 -13.75 0.46 -19.48
N GLU A 167 -12.57 1.00 -19.70
CA GLU A 167 -11.65 0.57 -20.76
C GLU A 167 -10.77 -0.55 -20.24
N SER A 168 -10.65 -1.64 -21.00
CA SER A 168 -9.83 -2.80 -20.60
C SER A 168 -8.50 -2.81 -21.34
N PHE A 169 -7.43 -3.13 -20.61
CA PHE A 169 -6.07 -3.21 -21.13
C PHE A 169 -5.37 -4.45 -20.58
N SER A 170 -4.51 -5.08 -21.39
CA SER A 170 -3.69 -6.21 -20.96
C SER A 170 -2.35 -6.29 -21.69
N GLY A 171 -1.36 -6.88 -21.03
CA GLY A 171 -0.02 -7.00 -21.59
C GLY A 171 1.02 -7.40 -20.55
N GLU A 172 2.29 -7.19 -20.89
CA GLU A 172 3.41 -7.40 -19.98
C GLU A 172 4.16 -6.11 -19.73
N GLN A 173 4.48 -5.83 -18.46
CA GLN A 173 5.28 -4.70 -18.04
C GLN A 173 6.36 -5.18 -17.08
N GLY A 174 7.64 -4.90 -17.36
CA GLY A 174 8.76 -5.33 -16.52
C GLY A 174 8.84 -6.86 -16.30
N GLY A 175 8.32 -7.67 -17.24
CA GLY A 175 8.26 -9.13 -17.12
C GLY A 175 7.10 -9.66 -16.26
N GLN A 176 6.19 -8.80 -15.81
CA GLN A 176 4.96 -9.15 -15.11
C GLN A 176 3.76 -9.04 -16.03
N GLU A 177 2.82 -9.97 -15.92
CA GLU A 177 1.52 -9.84 -16.58
C GLU A 177 0.70 -8.76 -15.87
N VAL A 178 0.12 -7.85 -16.65
CA VAL A 178 -0.70 -6.74 -16.16
C VAL A 178 -2.04 -6.78 -16.88
N SER A 179 -3.12 -6.73 -16.10
CA SER A 179 -4.48 -6.51 -16.59
C SER A 179 -5.09 -5.32 -15.85
N LEU A 180 -5.57 -4.34 -16.62
CA LEU A 180 -6.10 -3.09 -16.10
C LEU A 180 -7.50 -2.85 -16.68
N GLN A 181 -8.47 -2.65 -15.80
CA GLN A 181 -9.79 -2.12 -16.11
C GLN A 181 -9.84 -0.70 -15.57
N TRP A 182 -9.96 0.29 -16.46
CA TRP A 182 -9.81 1.70 -16.15
C TRP A 182 -11.15 2.43 -16.20
N ALA A 183 -11.59 3.04 -15.08
CA ALA A 183 -12.79 3.86 -15.04
C ALA A 183 -12.47 5.29 -15.50
N THR A 184 -12.78 5.62 -16.75
CA THR A 184 -12.35 6.88 -17.38
C THR A 184 -12.88 8.13 -16.68
N SER A 185 -14.12 8.11 -16.17
CA SER A 185 -14.72 9.24 -15.45
C SER A 185 -14.11 9.50 -14.06
N LEU A 186 -13.46 8.49 -13.46
CA LEU A 186 -12.82 8.59 -12.14
C LEU A 186 -11.31 8.79 -12.24
N GLU A 187 -10.73 8.58 -13.42
CA GLU A 187 -9.29 8.51 -13.65
C GLU A 187 -8.59 7.56 -12.67
N LEU A 188 -9.19 6.40 -12.44
CA LEU A 188 -8.75 5.39 -11.49
C LEU A 188 -8.97 3.97 -12.04
N PRO A 189 -8.18 2.97 -11.60
CA PRO A 189 -8.48 1.58 -11.87
C PRO A 189 -9.80 1.18 -11.22
N TYR A 190 -10.70 0.61 -12.01
CA TYR A 190 -11.79 -0.20 -11.49
C TYR A 190 -11.24 -1.53 -10.97
N ARG A 191 -10.33 -2.14 -11.73
CA ARG A 191 -9.56 -3.32 -11.31
C ARG A 191 -8.16 -3.26 -11.89
N LEU A 192 -7.15 -3.55 -11.07
CA LEU A 192 -5.76 -3.73 -11.51
C LEU A 192 -5.26 -5.08 -11.01
N THR A 193 -4.73 -5.89 -11.91
CA THR A 193 -4.13 -7.18 -11.60
C THR A 193 -2.71 -7.20 -12.11
N MET A 194 -1.75 -7.57 -11.26
CA MET A 194 -0.32 -7.61 -11.61
C MET A 194 0.34 -8.89 -11.11
N GLY A 195 1.27 -9.42 -11.87
CA GLY A 195 2.07 -10.60 -11.51
C GLY A 195 1.52 -11.91 -12.10
N ARG A 196 2.15 -13.04 -11.76
CA ARG A 196 1.85 -14.35 -12.35
C ARG A 196 1.52 -15.40 -11.30
N GLY A 197 0.62 -16.32 -11.63
CA GLY A 197 0.26 -17.47 -10.79
C GLY A 197 -0.24 -17.04 -9.40
N GLU A 198 0.27 -17.69 -8.35
CA GLU A 198 -0.13 -17.42 -6.96
C GLU A 198 0.42 -16.11 -6.38
N GLN A 199 1.40 -15.47 -7.04
CA GLN A 199 1.93 -14.16 -6.63
C GLN A 199 1.17 -12.98 -7.22
N ARG A 200 0.11 -13.26 -7.97
CA ARG A 200 -0.73 -12.24 -8.58
C ARG A 200 -1.45 -11.41 -7.51
N LEU A 201 -1.35 -10.09 -7.63
CA LEU A 201 -1.97 -9.14 -6.73
C LEU A 201 -3.08 -8.41 -7.47
N THR A 202 -4.26 -8.34 -6.86
CA THR A 202 -5.44 -7.70 -7.44
C THR A 202 -5.91 -6.57 -6.55
N TYR A 203 -6.07 -5.39 -7.13
CA TYR A 203 -6.75 -4.23 -6.55
C TYR A 203 -8.13 -4.16 -7.19
N GLN A 204 -9.19 -4.28 -6.37
CA GLN A 204 -10.56 -4.15 -6.81
C GLN A 204 -11.19 -2.94 -6.14
N LEU A 205 -11.69 -2.00 -6.94
CA LEU A 205 -12.49 -0.89 -6.44
C LEU A 205 -13.79 -1.43 -5.83
N SER A 206 -14.09 -1.06 -4.59
CA SER A 206 -15.28 -1.53 -3.86
C SER A 206 -16.25 -0.41 -3.50
N GLU A 207 -15.78 0.83 -3.40
CA GLU A 207 -16.60 1.99 -3.04
C GLU A 207 -15.99 3.28 -3.60
N VAL A 208 -16.84 4.22 -4.01
CA VAL A 208 -16.43 5.59 -4.35
C VAL A 208 -17.41 6.58 -3.73
N LYS A 209 -16.89 7.69 -3.18
CA LYS A 209 -17.67 8.78 -2.58
C LYS A 209 -17.10 10.12 -3.02
N SER A 210 -17.94 11.14 -3.18
CA SER A 210 -17.47 12.53 -3.29
C SER A 210 -16.85 13.01 -1.98
N VAL A 211 -15.82 13.85 -2.06
CA VAL A 211 -15.14 14.40 -0.88
C VAL A 211 -15.41 15.89 -0.79
N THR A 212 -15.91 16.33 0.36
CA THR A 212 -16.11 17.75 0.65
C THR A 212 -14.87 18.36 1.33
N PRO A 213 -14.73 19.70 1.36
CA PRO A 213 -13.67 20.35 2.14
C PRO A 213 -13.69 19.97 3.63
N ALA A 214 -14.88 19.68 4.19
CA ALA A 214 -15.03 19.29 5.59
C ALA A 214 -14.47 17.88 5.82
N ASP A 215 -14.75 16.93 4.92
CA ASP A 215 -14.23 15.57 4.99
C ASP A 215 -12.70 15.57 4.91
N PHE A 216 -12.14 16.32 3.96
CA PHE A 216 -10.69 16.46 3.81
C PHE A 216 -10.03 17.09 5.05
N LYS A 217 -10.67 18.10 5.65
CA LYS A 217 -10.19 18.73 6.88
C LYS A 217 -10.22 17.77 8.07
N ILE A 218 -11.22 16.90 8.18
CA ILE A 218 -11.28 15.87 9.23
C ILE A 218 -10.06 14.95 9.15
N LEU A 219 -9.63 14.58 7.94
CA LEU A 219 -8.46 13.73 7.75
C LEU A 219 -7.15 14.42 8.13
N THR A 220 -7.00 15.69 7.80
CA THR A 220 -5.69 16.38 7.79
C THR A 220 -5.46 17.38 8.93
N ALA A 221 -6.51 17.79 9.65
CA ALA A 221 -6.39 18.79 10.70
C ALA A 221 -6.03 18.18 12.07
N GLY A 222 -5.45 19.02 12.94
CA GLY A 222 -5.22 18.66 14.35
C GLY A 222 -3.91 17.91 14.62
N TYR A 223 -3.05 17.79 13.62
CA TYR A 223 -1.71 17.23 13.76
C TYR A 223 -0.69 18.35 14.04
N LYS A 224 0.20 18.11 14.99
CA LYS A 224 1.38 18.95 15.16
C LYS A 224 2.46 18.46 14.18
N ASP A 225 2.70 19.29 13.17
CA ASP A 225 3.66 19.01 12.11
C ASP A 225 5.10 19.27 12.54
N ILE A 226 6.03 18.51 11.97
CA ILE A 226 7.47 18.73 12.03
C ILE A 226 8.05 18.57 10.62
N ASP A 227 8.93 19.47 10.21
CA ASP A 227 9.68 19.30 8.97
C ASP A 227 10.71 18.18 9.15
N PHE A 228 10.87 17.32 8.15
CA PHE A 228 11.83 16.23 8.19
C PHE A 228 13.25 16.71 8.51
N ALA A 229 13.64 17.86 7.98
CA ALA A 229 14.96 18.45 8.26
C ALA A 229 15.20 18.76 9.75
N ASP A 230 14.12 19.03 10.51
CA ASP A 230 14.16 19.33 11.95
C ASP A 230 14.11 18.06 12.81
N VAL A 231 13.94 16.87 12.23
CA VAL A 231 13.87 15.62 13.02
C VAL A 231 15.17 15.40 13.83
N GLY A 232 16.33 15.79 13.28
CA GLY A 232 17.64 15.59 13.90
C GLY A 232 17.95 16.53 15.08
N ASP A 233 17.34 17.72 15.15
CA ASP A 233 17.50 18.62 16.31
C ASP A 233 16.49 18.29 17.43
N SER A 234 15.45 17.54 17.07
CA SER A 234 14.30 17.21 17.90
C SER A 234 14.38 15.79 18.48
N GLU A 235 15.55 15.16 18.55
CA GLU A 235 15.75 13.80 19.09
C GLU A 235 15.28 13.63 20.54
N SER A 236 15.21 14.73 21.31
CA SER A 236 14.67 14.73 22.67
C SER A 236 13.14 14.66 22.72
N ASP A 237 12.45 14.88 21.60
CA ASP A 237 11.00 14.69 21.49
C ASP A 237 10.68 13.18 21.55
N PRO A 238 9.84 12.72 22.51
CA PRO A 238 9.54 11.30 22.68
C PRO A 238 8.93 10.63 21.44
N PHE A 239 8.16 11.38 20.64
CA PHE A 239 7.62 10.88 19.39
C PHE A 239 8.74 10.68 18.37
N ILE A 240 9.67 11.63 18.23
CA ILE A 240 10.80 11.51 17.30
C ILE A 240 11.72 10.34 17.69
N ALA A 241 12.04 10.20 18.98
CA ALA A 241 12.82 9.07 19.47
C ALA A 241 12.15 7.71 19.15
N LYS A 242 10.83 7.62 19.35
CA LYS A 242 10.02 6.44 18.97
C LYS A 242 10.07 6.19 17.46
N MET A 243 9.98 7.23 16.66
CA MET A 243 9.97 7.14 15.19
C MET A 243 11.31 6.70 14.60
N ILE A 244 12.41 7.20 15.17
CA ILE A 244 13.78 6.78 14.82
C ILE A 244 13.98 5.31 15.20
N THR A 245 13.61 4.91 16.42
CA THR A 245 13.79 3.53 16.90
C THR A 245 12.95 2.51 16.14
N GLN A 246 11.79 2.92 15.62
CA GLN A 246 10.91 2.08 14.81
C GLN A 246 11.26 2.09 13.31
N GLY A 247 12.31 2.82 12.90
CA GLY A 247 12.79 2.85 11.51
C GLY A 247 11.91 3.66 10.55
N PHE A 248 10.86 4.31 11.04
CA PHE A 248 9.92 5.07 10.21
C PHE A 248 10.53 6.31 9.54
N ILE A 249 11.60 6.86 10.11
CA ILE A 249 12.36 7.99 9.56
C ILE A 249 13.42 7.53 8.56
N GLN A 250 13.88 6.27 8.64
CA GLN A 250 14.94 5.73 7.78
C GLN A 250 14.42 5.19 6.44
N HIS A 251 13.14 4.83 6.35
CA HIS A 251 12.53 4.25 5.15
C HIS A 251 11.22 4.99 4.80
N GLY A 252 11.32 6.07 4.02
CA GLY A 252 10.17 6.69 3.37
C GLY A 252 9.79 5.87 2.12
N SER A 253 9.18 4.71 2.28
CA SER A 253 8.79 3.91 1.11
C SER A 253 7.53 4.50 0.47
N SER A 254 7.67 5.00 -0.76
CA SER A 254 6.56 5.42 -1.62
C SER A 254 6.51 4.50 -2.84
N GLY A 255 5.77 3.40 -2.73
CA GLY A 255 5.60 2.47 -3.84
C GLY A 255 4.53 1.44 -3.54
N PHE A 256 4.14 0.66 -4.55
CA PHE A 256 3.36 -0.55 -4.33
C PHE A 256 4.04 -1.40 -3.28
N TYR A 257 3.27 -2.08 -2.45
CA TYR A 257 3.81 -3.00 -1.46
C TYR A 257 3.28 -4.40 -1.72
N THR A 258 4.12 -5.39 -1.46
CA THR A 258 3.66 -6.76 -1.24
C THR A 258 2.72 -6.78 -0.03
N SER A 259 1.93 -7.85 0.12
CA SER A 259 1.02 -8.03 1.28
C SER A 259 1.71 -7.95 2.65
N ASP A 260 3.03 -8.13 2.66
CA ASP A 260 3.94 -8.11 3.80
C ASP A 260 4.59 -6.73 4.03
N GLY A 261 4.16 -5.71 3.28
CA GLY A 261 4.62 -4.33 3.46
C GLY A 261 6.01 -4.07 2.91
N GLN A 262 6.53 -4.92 2.02
CA GLN A 262 7.78 -4.66 1.28
C GLN A 262 7.48 -3.93 -0.02
N GLN A 263 8.24 -2.89 -0.36
CA GLN A 263 8.05 -2.18 -1.62
C GLN A 263 8.21 -3.16 -2.79
N MET A 264 7.19 -3.31 -3.63
CA MET A 264 7.30 -4.04 -4.89
C MET A 264 8.35 -3.34 -5.75
N PRO A 265 9.23 -4.09 -6.41
CA PRO A 265 10.23 -3.51 -7.29
C PRO A 265 9.50 -2.80 -8.44
N GLY A 266 9.44 -1.47 -8.37
CA GLY A 266 9.19 -0.64 -9.54
C GLY A 266 10.39 -0.77 -10.48
N SER A 267 10.15 -0.80 -11.79
CA SER A 267 11.22 -0.81 -12.79
C SER A 267 12.06 0.46 -12.64
N SER A 268 13.15 0.36 -11.87
CA SER A 268 14.17 1.39 -11.81
C SER A 268 14.90 1.39 -13.15
N HIS A 269 14.51 2.30 -14.04
CA HIS A 269 15.33 2.66 -15.19
C HIS A 269 16.43 3.61 -14.74
N ASN A 270 17.42 3.08 -14.00
CA ASN A 270 18.72 3.71 -13.84
C ASN A 270 19.70 3.06 -14.80
N ASN A 271 19.74 3.59 -16.03
CA ASN A 271 20.85 3.34 -16.94
C ASN A 271 21.39 4.67 -17.45
N HIS A 272 22.29 5.29 -16.69
CA HIS A 272 23.28 6.20 -17.26
C HIS A 272 24.64 5.96 -16.58
N SER A 273 25.46 5.18 -17.28
CA SER A 273 26.91 5.27 -17.25
C SER A 273 27.31 6.64 -17.80
N HIS A 274 28.09 7.43 -17.06
CA HIS A 274 29.25 8.18 -17.56
C HIS A 274 30.14 8.59 -16.39
#